data_AF-A0A2V6F4Z7-F1
#
_entry.id   AF-A0A2V6F4Z7-F1
#
_cell.length_a   1.000
_cell.length_b   1.000
_cell.length_c   1.000
_cell.angle_alpha   90.00
_cell.angle_beta   90.00
_cell.angle_gamma   90.00
#
_symmetry.space_group_name_H-M   'P 1'
#
loop_
_entity.id
_entity.type
_entity.pdbx_description
1 polymer ?
#
loop_
_entity_poly.entity_id
_entity_poly.type
_entity_poly.pdbx_seq_one_letter_code
_entity_poly.pdbx_strand_id
1 'polypeptide(L)' 'MYVDYRSVIVGVLALVIFVYGGLRQLYLAKNVDTLEREGKIPADMAARIRRKPMKLIGWTLVCVGIGFFVQSLFTKLS' A
#
# COMPACT_ATOMS: atom_id res chain seq x y z
N MET A 1 11.96 -21.26 22.87
CA MET A 1 11.69 -20.60 21.58
C MET A 1 12.35 -19.23 21.64
N TYR A 2 13.47 -19.03 20.95
CA TYR A 2 14.02 -17.67 20.79
C TYR A 2 13.15 -16.96 19.76
N VAL A 3 12.38 -15.97 20.22
CA VAL A 3 11.62 -15.10 19.32
C VAL A 3 12.63 -14.20 18.64
N ASP A 4 12.75 -14.34 17.32
CA ASP A 4 13.62 -13.49 16.53
C ASP A 4 12.98 -12.10 16.39
N TYR A 5 13.24 -11.25 17.39
CA TYR A 5 12.63 -9.92 17.52
C TYR A 5 12.87 -9.04 16.28
N ARG A 6 13.98 -9.22 15.56
CA ARG A 6 14.25 -8.47 14.32
C ARG A 6 13.22 -8.79 13.24
N SER A 7 12.93 -10.07 13.06
CA SER A 7 11.93 -10.54 12.08
C SER A 7 10.52 -10.08 12.45
N VAL A 8 10.19 -10.06 13.74
CA VAL A 8 8.89 -9.56 14.24
C VAL A 8 8.76 -8.05 14.02
N ILE A 9 9.78 -7.26 14.35
CA ILE A 9 9.78 -5.79 14.15
C ILE A 9 9.60 -5.46 12.67
N VAL A 10 10.33 -6.15 11.80
CA VAL A 10 10.22 -6.00 10.34
C VAL A 10 8.81 -6.34 9.87
N GLY A 11 8.23 -7.44 10.35
CA GLY A 11 6.84 -7.82 10.04
C GLY A 11 5.80 -6.79 10.51
N VAL A 12 5.98 -6.20 11.69
CA VAL A 12 5.08 -5.15 12.21
C VAL A 12 5.22 -3.86 11.38
N LEU A 13 6.44 -3.46 11.03
CA LEU A 13 6.68 -2.34 10.12
C LEU A 13 6.02 -2.56 8.74
N ALA A 14 6.09 -3.79 8.23
CA ALA A 14 5.40 -4.20 7.00
C ALA A 14 3.90 -3.97 7.11
N LEU A 15 3.32 -4.46 8.20
CA LEU A 15 1.88 -4.39 8.46
C LEU A 15 1.42 -2.93 8.56
N VAL A 16 2.19 -2.07 9.22
CA VAL A 16 1.86 -0.64 9.36
C VAL A 16 1.90 0.07 8.01
N ILE A 17 2.97 -0.13 7.22
CA ILE A 17 3.09 0.46 5.87
C ILE A 17 1.97 -0.05 4.96
N PHE A 18 1.65 -1.34 5.06
CA PHE A 18 0.58 -2.00 4.31
C PHE A 18 -0.79 -1.42 4.65
N VAL A 19 -1.13 -1.33 5.94
CA VAL A 19 -2.41 -0.81 6.42
C VAL A 19 -2.52 0.68 6.08
N TYR A 20 -1.45 1.47 6.24
CA TYR A 20 -1.45 2.88 5.87
C TYR A 20 -1.65 3.08 4.36
N GLY A 21 -0.95 2.31 3.52
CA GLY A 21 -1.09 2.35 2.06
C GLY A 21 -2.51 1.96 1.62
N GLY A 22 -3.04 0.88 2.19
CA GLY A 22 -4.40 0.42 1.93
C GLY A 22 -5.46 1.44 2.34
N LEU A 23 -5.38 1.98 3.56
CA LEU A 23 -6.30 3.00 4.07
C LEU A 23 -6.22 4.30 3.25
N ARG A 24 -5.01 4.76 2.91
CA ARG A 24 -4.81 5.96 2.10
C ARG A 24 -5.45 5.83 0.73
N GLN A 25 -5.33 4.66 0.09
CA GLN A 25 -5.95 4.44 -1.21
C GLN A 25 -7.46 4.22 -1.13
N LEU A 26 -7.95 3.59 -0.07
CA LEU A 26 -9.38 3.47 0.19
C LEU A 26 -10.01 4.86 0.44
N TYR A 27 -9.30 5.73 1.15
CA TYR A 27 -9.69 7.13 1.35
C TYR A 27 -9.70 7.92 0.03
N LEU A 28 -8.67 7.77 -0.81
CA LEU A 28 -8.61 8.38 -2.15
C LEU A 28 -9.73 7.90 -3.06
N ALA A 29 -10.05 6.61 -3.05
CA ALA A 29 -11.14 6.06 -3.86
C ALA A 29 -12.51 6.52 -3.36
N LYS A 30 -12.71 6.61 -2.03
CA LYS A 30 -13.97 7.03 -1.42
C LYS A 30 -14.24 8.53 -1.55
N ASN A 31 -13.19 9.35 -1.51
CA ASN A 31 -13.30 10.81 -1.58
C ASN A 31 -12.85 11.38 -2.94
N VAL A 32 -12.76 10.55 -3.99
CA VAL A 32 -12.21 11.01 -5.28
C VAL A 32 -13.02 12.17 -5.87
N ASP A 33 -14.34 12.16 -5.68
CA ASP A 33 -15.25 13.20 -6.16
C ASP A 33 -15.06 14.51 -5.40
N THR A 34 -14.88 14.43 -4.07
CA THR A 34 -14.58 15.59 -3.22
C THR A 34 -13.22 16.17 -3.56
N LEU A 35 -12.21 15.32 -3.73
CA LEU A 35 -10.83 15.72 -4.02
C LEU A 35 -10.66 16.30 -5.44
N GLU A 36 -11.47 15.84 -6.40
CA GLU A 36 -11.58 16.45 -7.74
C GLU A 36 -12.24 17.84 -7.65
N ARG A 37 -13.34 17.98 -6.90
CA ARG A 37 -14.03 19.27 -6.69
C ARG A 37 -13.17 20.29 -5.95
N GLU A 38 -12.35 19.84 -5.01
CA GLU A 38 -11.39 20.68 -4.28
C GLU A 38 -10.14 21.01 -5.11
N GLY A 39 -10.01 20.50 -6.33
CA GLY A 39 -8.84 20.73 -7.20
C GLY A 39 -7.55 20.07 -6.70
N LYS A 40 -7.62 19.16 -5.72
CA LYS A 40 -6.45 18.47 -5.14
C LYS A 40 -5.93 17.35 -6.03
N ILE A 41 -6.73 16.85 -6.96
CA ILE A 41 -6.38 15.77 -7.88
C ILE A 41 -6.81 16.16 -9.30
N PRO A 42 -5.96 15.99 -10.33
CA PRO A 42 -6.35 16.25 -11.70
C PRO A 42 -7.46 15.30 -12.18
N ALA A 43 -8.39 15.82 -13.00
CA ALA A 43 -9.55 15.09 -13.51
C ALA A 43 -9.18 13.77 -14.21
N ASP A 44 -8.05 13.73 -14.94
CA ASP A 44 -7.52 12.52 -15.56
C ASP A 44 -7.16 11.41 -14.56
N MET A 45 -6.71 11.80 -13.38
CA MET A 45 -6.36 10.87 -12.31
C MET A 45 -7.61 10.43 -11.54
N ALA A 46 -8.57 11.33 -11.33
CA ALA A 46 -9.89 11.01 -10.79
C ALA A 46 -10.65 10.00 -11.68
N ALA A 47 -10.65 10.22 -13.00
CA ALA A 47 -11.27 9.30 -13.97
C ALA A 47 -10.62 7.90 -13.97
N ARG A 48 -9.30 7.81 -13.81
CA ARG A 48 -8.59 6.52 -13.66
C ARG A 48 -8.97 5.80 -12.37
N ILE A 49 -9.04 6.52 -11.26
CA ILE A 49 -9.43 5.97 -9.96
C ILE A 49 -10.89 5.48 -10.00
N ARG A 50 -11.81 6.22 -10.62
CA ARG A 50 -13.21 5.81 -10.80
C ARG A 50 -13.37 4.55 -11.66
N ARG A 51 -12.61 4.42 -12.76
CA ARG A 51 -12.73 3.26 -13.67
C ARG A 51 -12.27 1.95 -13.01
N LYS A 52 -11.24 1.98 -12.16
CA LYS A 52 -10.61 0.78 -11.57
C LYS A 52 -10.08 1.05 -10.16
N PRO A 53 -10.96 1.35 -9.18
CA PRO A 53 -10.53 1.71 -7.84
C PRO A 53 -9.74 0.56 -7.18
N MET A 54 -10.18 -0.69 -7.33
CA MET A 54 -9.50 -1.85 -6.74
C MET A 54 -8.22 -2.29 -7.47
N LYS A 55 -8.07 -1.99 -8.77
CA LYS A 55 -6.93 -2.50 -9.55
C LYS A 55 -5.65 -1.72 -9.22
N LEU A 56 -5.74 -0.41 -9.05
CA LEU A 56 -4.61 0.40 -8.57
C LEU A 56 -4.23 0.03 -7.12
N ILE A 57 -5.23 -0.29 -6.30
CA ILE A 57 -5.05 -0.74 -4.91
C ILE A 57 -4.29 -2.08 -4.87
N GLY A 58 -4.74 -3.05 -5.67
CA GLY A 58 -4.11 -4.36 -5.77
C GLY A 58 -2.65 -4.31 -6.22
N TRP A 59 -2.32 -3.50 -7.23
CA TRP A 59 -0.92 -3.39 -7.71
C TRP A 59 0.02 -2.78 -6.67
N THR A 60 -0.47 -1.81 -5.89
CA THR A 60 0.35 -1.18 -4.84
C THR A 60 0.59 -2.16 -3.69
N LEU A 61 -0.43 -2.92 -3.32
CA LEU A 61 -0.33 -4.05 -2.37
C LEU A 61 0.70 -5.08 -2.83
N VAL A 62 0.66 -5.47 -4.11
CA VAL A 62 1.56 -6.48 -4.68
C VAL A 62 3.00 -5.99 -4.68
N CYS A 63 3.27 -4.74 -5.07
CA CYS A 63 4.63 -4.18 -5.05
C CYS A 63 5.22 -4.11 -3.63
N VAL A 64 4.42 -3.70 -2.63
CA VAL A 64 4.87 -3.65 -1.23
C VAL A 64 5.12 -5.05 -0.67
N GLY A 65 4.23 -6.00 -0.96
CA GLY A 65 4.39 -7.41 -0.57
C GLY A 65 5.63 -8.06 -1.20
N ILE A 66 5.91 -7.79 -2.48
CA ILE A 66 7.11 -8.28 -3.18
C ILE A 66 8.37 -7.67 -2.57
N GLY A 67 8.40 -6.36 -2.29
CA GLY A 67 9.54 -5.72 -1.64
C GLY A 67 9.87 -6.35 -0.28
N PHE A 68 8.84 -6.63 0.53
CA PHE A 68 8.99 -7.31 1.81
C PHE A 68 9.44 -8.76 1.67
N PHE A 69 8.90 -9.48 0.70
CA PHE A 69 9.28 -10.86 0.42
C PHE A 69 10.75 -10.95 0.01
N VAL A 70 11.20 -10.06 -0.89
CA VAL A 70 12.60 -9.97 -1.31
C VAL A 70 13.50 -9.63 -0.13
N GLN A 71 13.15 -8.64 0.69
CA GLN A 71 13.93 -8.30 1.88
C GLN A 71 14.05 -9.48 2.86
N SER A 72 12.96 -10.21 3.10
CA SER A 72 12.92 -11.42 3.95
C SER A 72 13.77 -12.56 3.38
N LEU A 73 13.80 -12.70 2.04
CA LEU A 73 14.64 -13.68 1.36
C LEU A 73 16.13 -13.37 1.53
N PHE A 74 16.50 -12.09 1.37
CA PHE A 74 17.89 -11.64 1.54
C PHE A 74 18.39 -11.78 2.98
N THR A 75 17.55 -11.51 4.00
CA THR A 75 17.94 -11.70 5.41
C THR A 75 18.03 -13.17 5.83
N LYS A 76 17.40 -14.11 5.10
CA LYS A 76 17.54 -15.55 5.35
C LYS A 76 18.70 -16.22 4.60
N LEU A 77 19.22 -15.57 3.56
CA LEU A 77 20.34 -16.10 2.75
C LEU A 77 21.72 -15.57 3.17
N SER A 78 21.77 -14.52 4.01
CA SER A 78 22.99 -13.97 4.61
C SER A 78 23.20 -14.47 6.03
#